data_AF-A0A9J6GZ45-F1
#
_entry.id   AF-A0A9J6GZ45-F1
#
_cell.length_a   1.000
_cell.length_b   1.000
_cell.length_c   1.000
_cell.angle_alpha   90.00
_cell.angle_beta   90.00
_cell.angle_gamma   90.00
#
_symmetry.space_group_name_H-M   'P 1'
#
loop_
_entity.id
_entity.type
_entity.pdbx_description
1 polymer ?
#
loop_
_entity_poly.entity_id
_entity_poly.type
_entity_poly.pdbx_seq_one_letter_code
_entity_poly.pdbx_strand_id
1 'polypeptide(L)'
;MAHICSKQRSKKDVLLQCELIRFFGYPCEISYATTEDGYVLEMDRVRHGLNERTGGNQNKTRRYPVLFLPAFAAASDMWFLNYPSQSPGKPLRQP
;
A
#
# COMPACT_ATOMS: atom_id res chain seq x y z
N MET A 1 43.44 -8.70 -5.29
CA MET A 1 42.41 -8.26 -6.25
C MET A 1 41.05 -8.73 -5.75
N ALA A 2 40.32 -7.86 -5.02
CA ALA A 2 38.99 -8.19 -4.53
C ALA A 2 37.97 -7.89 -5.65
N HIS A 3 37.45 -8.95 -6.27
CA HIS A 3 36.29 -8.83 -7.16
C HIS A 3 35.04 -8.56 -6.31
N ILE A 4 34.65 -7.29 -6.22
CA ILE A 4 33.32 -6.91 -5.75
C ILE A 4 32.36 -7.31 -6.88
N CYS A 5 31.74 -8.47 -6.73
CA CYS A 5 30.60 -8.89 -7.52
C CYS A 5 29.42 -7.98 -7.14
N SER A 6 29.17 -6.95 -7.95
CA SER A 6 27.98 -6.10 -7.85
C SER A 6 26.76 -6.95 -8.22
N LYS A 7 26.23 -7.69 -7.25
CA LYS A 7 24.98 -8.40 -7.39
C LYS A 7 23.91 -7.35 -7.64
N GLN A 8 23.45 -7.25 -8.89
CA GLN A 8 22.38 -6.36 -9.30
C GLN A 8 21.19 -6.60 -8.37
N ARG A 9 20.88 -5.57 -7.58
CA ARG A 9 19.87 -5.59 -6.52
C ARG A 9 18.49 -5.75 -7.19
N SER A 10 17.65 -6.64 -6.70
CA SER A 10 16.32 -6.88 -7.28
C SER A 10 15.51 -5.60 -7.20
N LYS A 11 14.73 -5.24 -8.23
CA LYS A 11 13.87 -4.03 -8.26
C LYS A 11 12.90 -3.91 -7.06
N LYS A 12 12.74 -4.98 -6.28
CA LYS A 12 11.94 -5.02 -5.05
C LYS A 12 12.66 -4.45 -3.82
N ASP A 13 13.98 -4.29 -3.88
CA ASP A 13 14.79 -4.15 -2.67
C ASP A 13 14.81 -2.72 -2.09
N VAL A 14 14.22 -1.73 -2.78
CA VAL A 14 13.99 -0.36 -2.26
C VAL A 14 12.81 0.31 -2.99
N LEU A 15 11.60 -0.23 -2.88
CA LEU A 15 10.39 0.54 -3.27
C LEU A 15 9.90 1.32 -2.07
N LEU A 16 9.55 2.60 -2.27
CA LEU A 16 8.75 3.33 -1.29
C LEU A 16 7.39 2.64 -1.16
N GLN A 17 6.75 2.77 -0.02
CA GLN A 17 5.61 1.93 0.33
C GLN A 17 4.43 2.05 -0.65
N CYS A 18 4.02 3.28 -0.98
CA CYS A 18 3.03 3.50 -2.03
C CYS A 18 3.48 3.00 -3.43
N GLU A 19 4.78 2.91 -3.72
CA GLU A 19 5.28 2.33 -4.97
C GLU A 19 5.10 0.81 -4.99
N LEU A 20 5.30 0.12 -3.86
CA LEU A 20 5.00 -1.31 -3.73
C LEU A 20 3.50 -1.58 -3.95
N ILE A 21 2.64 -0.76 -3.36
CA ILE A 21 1.18 -0.86 -3.51
C ILE A 21 0.78 -0.66 -4.98
N ARG A 22 1.36 0.36 -5.64
CA ARG A 22 1.14 0.63 -7.08
C ARG A 22 1.70 -0.47 -7.98
N PHE A 23 2.82 -1.08 -7.61
CA PHE A 23 3.40 -2.22 -8.33
C PHE A 23 2.42 -3.39 -8.41
N PHE A 24 1.62 -3.62 -7.35
CA PHE A 24 0.54 -4.60 -7.35
C PHE A 24 -0.76 -4.12 -8.04
N GLY A 25 -0.75 -2.92 -8.64
CA GLY A 25 -1.86 -2.34 -9.38
C GLY A 25 -2.87 -1.55 -8.55
N TYR A 26 -2.66 -1.39 -7.23
CA TYR A 26 -3.59 -0.64 -6.39
C TYR A 26 -3.32 0.88 -6.47
N PRO A 27 -4.37 1.71 -6.53
CA PRO A 27 -4.24 3.16 -6.49
C PRO A 27 -3.87 3.63 -5.08
N CYS A 28 -2.61 4.03 -4.90
CA CYS A 28 -2.07 4.55 -3.63
C CYS A 28 -1.89 6.07 -3.65
N GLU A 29 -2.37 6.73 -2.59
CA GLU A 29 -2.12 8.13 -2.27
C GLU A 29 -1.35 8.23 -0.96
N ILE A 30 -0.51 9.26 -0.85
CA ILE A 30 0.17 9.61 0.39
C ILE A 30 -0.60 10.78 1.02
N SER A 31 -0.94 10.66 2.29
CA SER A 31 -1.53 11.74 3.09
C SER A 31 -0.71 11.99 4.33
N TYR A 32 -0.71 13.23 4.82
CA TYR A 32 0.01 13.62 6.02
C TYR A 32 -0.99 13.99 7.12
N ALA A 33 -0.70 13.56 8.35
CA ALA A 33 -1.42 13.95 9.56
C ALA A 33 -0.43 14.51 10.58
N THR A 34 -0.80 15.58 11.27
CA THR A 34 0.03 16.17 12.32
C THR A 34 -0.64 15.91 13.67
N THR A 35 0.09 15.31 14.61
CA THR A 35 -0.39 15.11 15.98
C THR A 35 -0.37 16.42 16.78
N GLU A 36 -1.09 16.47 17.90
CA GLU A 36 -1.15 17.67 18.75
C GLU A 36 0.23 18.09 19.28
N ASP A 37 1.11 17.11 19.55
CA ASP A 37 2.50 17.29 19.98
C ASP A 37 3.50 17.49 18.83
N GLY A 38 3.01 17.62 17.59
CA GLY A 38 3.81 18.09 16.45
C GLY A 38 4.51 17.02 15.62
N TYR A 39 4.22 15.73 15.82
CA TYR A 39 4.73 14.67 14.94
C TYR A 39 3.98 14.67 13.61
N VAL A 40 4.71 14.55 12.50
CA VAL A 40 4.15 14.43 11.15
C VAL A 40 4.14 12.95 10.75
N LEU A 41 2.94 12.41 10.58
CA LEU A 41 2.69 11.03 10.17
C LEU A 41 2.42 11.00 8.67
N GLU A 42 3.26 10.27 7.92
CA GLU A 42 2.97 9.90 6.54
C GLU A 42 2.08 8.64 6.54
N MET A 43 0.98 8.67 5.79
CA MET A 43 0.00 7.59 5.71
C MET A 43 -0.23 7.17 4.26
N ASP A 44 -0.08 5.88 3.98
CA ASP A 44 -0.42 5.27 2.69
C ASP A 44 -1.92 4.93 2.62
N ARG A 45 -2.61 5.44 1.59
CA ARG A 45 -4.05 5.23 1.39
C ARG A 45 -4.34 4.53 0.06
N VAL A 46 -4.96 3.35 0.14
CA VAL A 46 -5.56 2.68 -1.03
C VAL A 46 -6.99 3.18 -1.24
N ARG A 47 -7.26 3.82 -2.38
CA ARG A 47 -8.59 4.43 -2.64
C ARG A 47 -9.68 3.43 -2.99
N HIS A 48 -9.31 2.33 -3.64
CA HIS A 48 -10.22 1.27 -4.08
C HIS A 48 -9.45 0.01 -4.46
N GLY A 49 -10.15 -1.12 -4.50
CA GLY A 49 -9.60 -2.40 -4.98
C GLY A 49 -9.46 -2.46 -6.50
N LEU A 50 -8.67 -3.43 -6.98
CA LEU A 50 -8.34 -3.62 -8.41
C LEU A 50 -9.55 -3.73 -9.36
N ASN A 51 -10.65 -4.33 -8.89
CA ASN A 51 -11.83 -4.59 -9.71
C ASN A 51 -12.81 -3.40 -9.79
N GLU A 52 -12.57 -2.35 -9.01
CA GLU A 52 -13.43 -1.16 -8.99
C GLU A 52 -12.93 -0.14 -10.01
N ARG A 53 -13.33 -0.31 -11.28
CA ARG A 53 -12.94 0.59 -12.37
C ARG A 53 -13.41 2.03 -12.14
N THR A 54 -12.50 2.99 -12.34
CA THR A 54 -12.72 4.43 -12.19
C THR A 54 -13.62 5.07 -13.27
N GLY A 55 -14.24 4.29 -14.19
CA GLY A 55 -14.85 4.85 -15.41
C GLY A 55 -16.12 4.19 -15.93
N GLY A 56 -16.80 3.34 -15.15
CA GLY A 56 -18.16 2.87 -15.47
C GLY A 56 -19.17 3.58 -14.59
N ASN A 57 -20.42 3.73 -15.03
CA ASN A 57 -21.59 4.11 -14.23
C ASN A 57 -21.81 3.15 -13.04
N GLN A 58 -20.87 3.12 -12.11
CA GLN A 58 -20.93 2.39 -10.88
C GLN A 58 -21.64 3.34 -9.92
N ASN A 59 -22.88 3.00 -9.56
CA ASN A 59 -23.53 3.60 -8.39
C ASN A 59 -22.47 3.73 -7.30
N LYS A 60 -22.19 4.96 -6.85
CA LYS A 60 -21.16 5.24 -5.82
C LYS A 60 -21.58 4.51 -4.55
N THR A 61 -21.20 3.23 -4.44
CA THR A 61 -21.43 2.46 -3.23
C THR A 61 -20.63 3.15 -2.13
N ARG A 62 -21.28 3.38 -0.99
CA ARG A 62 -20.67 4.02 0.15
C ARG A 62 -19.48 3.17 0.59
N ARG A 63 -18.27 3.71 0.47
CA ARG A 63 -17.04 3.06 0.93
C ARG A 63 -16.80 3.42 2.39
N TYR A 64 -16.55 2.41 3.21
CA TYR A 64 -16.18 2.60 4.61
C TYR A 64 -14.65 2.63 4.72
N PRO A 65 -14.06 3.67 5.33
CA PRO A 65 -12.62 3.68 5.57
C PRO A 65 -12.25 2.60 6.59
N VAL A 66 -11.15 1.89 6.32
CA VAL A 66 -10.56 0.91 7.23
C VAL A 66 -9.13 1.37 7.52
N LEU A 67 -8.77 1.46 8.80
CA LEU A 67 -7.43 1.83 9.24
C LEU A 67 -6.67 0.55 9.62
N PHE A 68 -5.51 0.36 9.00
CA PHE A 68 -4.56 -0.68 9.37
C PHE A 68 -3.41 -0.03 10.13
N LEU A 69 -3.26 -0.36 11.41
CA LEU A 69 -2.18 0.14 12.24
C LEU A 69 -1.11 -0.95 12.37
N PRO A 70 0.16 -0.68 12.01
CA PRO A 70 1.25 -1.60 12.29
C PRO A 70 1.42 -1.85 13.79
N ALA A 71 1.89 -3.04 14.15
CA ALA A 71 2.33 -3.33 15.51
C ALA A 71 3.69 -2.69 15.81
N PHE A 72 4.22 -2.95 17.01
CA PHE A 72 5.53 -2.43 17.45
C PHE A 72 6.66 -2.78 16.46
N ALA A 73 7.53 -1.79 16.21
CA ALA A 73 8.71 -1.91 15.34
C ALA A 73 8.43 -2.34 13.89
N ALA A 74 7.30 -1.93 13.33
CA ALA A 74 6.94 -2.22 11.95
C ALA A 74 6.28 -1.02 11.25
N ALA A 75 6.16 -1.07 9.92
CA ALA A 75 5.60 0.00 9.10
C ALA A 75 4.36 -0.48 8.33
N SER A 76 3.73 0.44 7.59
CA SER A 76 2.54 0.17 6.76
C SER A 76 2.78 -0.88 5.65
N ASP A 77 4.04 -1.18 5.35
CA ASP A 77 4.49 -2.17 4.37
C ASP A 77 4.06 -3.59 4.66
N MET A 78 3.99 -3.98 5.93
CA MET A 78 3.68 -5.36 6.33
C MET A 78 2.40 -5.90 5.69
N TRP A 79 1.41 -5.05 5.41
CA TRP A 79 0.13 -5.44 4.85
C TRP A 79 0.21 -5.78 3.35
N PHE A 80 1.30 -5.39 2.68
CA PHE A 80 1.52 -5.51 1.23
C PHE A 80 2.79 -6.29 0.86
N LEU A 81 3.52 -6.85 1.83
CA LEU A 81 4.70 -7.68 1.57
C LEU A 81 4.37 -9.04 0.91
N ASN A 82 3.12 -9.50 1.03
CA ASN A 82 2.64 -10.74 0.42
C ASN A 82 1.99 -10.49 -0.95
N TYR A 83 1.64 -11.57 -1.66
CA TYR A 83 0.85 -11.47 -2.87
C TYR A 83 -0.53 -10.85 -2.59
N PRO A 84 -1.16 -10.14 -3.55
CA PRO A 84 -2.47 -9.52 -3.38
C PRO A 84 -3.58 -10.48 -2.93
N SER A 85 -3.45 -11.78 -3.23
CA SER A 85 -4.39 -12.82 -2.80
C SER A 85 -4.25 -13.21 -1.32
N GLN A 86 -3.12 -12.90 -0.70
CA GLN A 86 -2.72 -13.22 0.67
C GLN A 86 -2.60 -11.97 1.55
N SER A 87 -2.84 -10.79 0.98
CA SER A 87 -2.87 -9.52 1.68
C SER A 87 -4.31 -9.08 1.94
N PRO A 88 -4.57 -8.33 3.03
CA PRO A 88 -5.91 -7.81 3.37
C PRO A 88 -6.52 -6.91 2.28
N GLY A 89 -5.69 -6.38 1.37
CA GLY A 89 -6.11 -5.55 0.24
C GLY A 89 -6.89 -6.29 -0.86
N LYS A 90 -7.01 -7.63 -0.80
CA LYS A 90 -7.85 -8.38 -1.74
C LYS A 90 -9.27 -7.81 -1.73
N PRO A 91 -9.88 -7.50 -2.90
CA PRO A 91 -11.28 -7.13 -2.93
C PRO A 91 -12.09 -8.26 -2.29
N LEU A 92 -12.79 -7.95 -1.19
CA LEU A 92 -13.84 -8.82 -0.68
C LEU A 92 -14.82 -9.00 -1.83
N ARG A 93 -15.05 -10.25 -2.23
CA ARG A 93 -16.12 -10.57 -3.17
C ARG A 93 -17.41 -10.10 -2.49
N GLN A 94 -17.91 -8.93 -2.88
CA GLN A 94 -19.21 -8.47 -2.40
C GLN A 94 -20.26 -9.43 -2.97
N PRO A 95 -21.26 -9.84 -2.17
CA PRO A 95 -22.31 -10.76 -2.60
C PRO A 95 -23.11 -10.21 -3.78
#